data_AF-A0A397VL01-F1
#
_entry.id   AF-A0A397VL01-F1
#
_cell.length_a   1.000
_cell.length_b   1.000
_cell.length_c   1.000
_cell.angle_alpha   90.00
_cell.angle_beta   90.00
_cell.angle_gamma   90.00
#
_symmetry.space_group_name_H-M   'P 1'
#
loop_
_entity.id
_entity.type
_entity.pdbx_description
1 polymer ?
#
loop_
_entity_poly.entity_id
_entity_poly.type
_entity_poly.pdbx_seq_one_letter_code
_entity_poly.pdbx_strand_id
1 'polypeptide(L)'
;MNPQFVEKGVFVVYELVAVSDREVLKVSCTSEEDEDMVFWFWLAYSLHILLRPTTKYSYNQPSYTKDINNHWNLVSTYQFISSNGTVEGSSLVEIPDDNTNMFAQFSTSLLAVYFMLTGDSSAVSSWGYKNNWMLVFLIVIFSFFTTIYLLNLFISLLGNAINKKNNEESFLKLKCEILSEIELFWMLPYQRRKKNWFPYILYYEASVNELKKYINNIKDDEEIFKHLLPAIKQFVEIKDNSKEIKNTIKAQIDESLNNSTKTKIDESLKDVLKAQIDESLKDIIKVQIDEALKDPIDKFNKLIDNPLVK
;
A
#
# COMPACT_ATOMS: atom_id res chain seq x y z
N MET A 1 60.64 -1.35 -28.17
CA MET A 1 59.41 -2.14 -28.45
C MET A 1 58.51 -2.02 -27.24
N ASN A 2 57.49 -1.20 -27.34
CA ASN A 2 56.32 -1.16 -26.44
C ASN A 2 55.23 -2.05 -27.13
N PRO A 3 54.11 -2.47 -26.51
CA PRO A 3 53.72 -2.35 -25.09
C PRO A 3 52.89 -3.54 -24.52
N GLN A 4 52.49 -3.39 -23.24
CA GLN A 4 51.24 -3.85 -22.58
C GLN A 4 51.11 -5.25 -21.97
N PHE A 5 51.49 -5.32 -20.69
CA PHE A 5 50.68 -6.02 -19.69
C PHE A 5 49.34 -5.27 -19.50
N VAL A 6 48.21 -5.93 -19.76
CA VAL A 6 46.87 -5.47 -19.34
C VAL A 6 46.24 -6.56 -18.47
N GLU A 7 46.69 -6.63 -17.22
CA GLU A 7 45.92 -7.20 -16.12
C GLU A 7 44.96 -6.13 -15.59
N LYS A 8 43.86 -5.89 -16.28
CA LYS A 8 42.72 -5.12 -15.74
C LYS A 8 41.44 -5.67 -16.36
N GLY A 9 40.59 -6.30 -15.55
CA GLY A 9 39.22 -6.58 -16.02
C GLY A 9 38.35 -7.56 -15.25
N VAL A 10 38.86 -8.37 -14.31
CA VAL A 10 38.02 -9.41 -13.66
C VAL A 10 37.93 -9.27 -12.13
N PHE A 11 38.82 -8.51 -11.50
CA PHE A 11 38.83 -8.34 -10.04
C PHE A 11 37.80 -7.32 -9.50
N VAL A 12 37.27 -6.43 -10.33
CA VAL A 12 36.51 -5.25 -9.86
C VAL A 12 35.05 -5.57 -9.48
N VAL A 13 34.46 -6.66 -9.97
CA VAL A 13 33.05 -6.99 -9.65
C VAL A 13 32.92 -7.64 -8.27
N TYR A 14 33.89 -8.46 -7.85
CA TYR A 14 33.84 -9.15 -6.55
C TYR A 14 34.19 -8.23 -5.38
N GLU A 15 35.08 -7.25 -5.58
CA GLU A 15 35.50 -6.33 -4.53
C GLU A 15 34.44 -5.26 -4.24
N LEU A 16 33.63 -4.85 -5.23
CA LEU A 16 32.50 -3.94 -5.04
C LEU A 16 31.35 -4.54 -4.22
N VAL A 17 31.13 -5.86 -4.29
CA VAL A 17 30.10 -6.53 -3.48
C VAL A 17 30.54 -6.66 -2.02
N ALA A 18 31.85 -6.82 -1.75
CA ALA A 18 32.38 -7.00 -0.40
C ALA A 18 32.57 -5.68 0.39
N VAL A 19 32.60 -4.51 -0.27
CA VAL A 19 32.82 -3.21 0.39
C VAL A 19 31.53 -2.61 0.98
N SER A 20 30.35 -3.02 0.50
CA SER A 20 29.06 -2.50 0.96
C SER A 20 28.59 -3.04 2.33
N ASP A 21 29.20 -4.08 2.87
CA ASP A 21 28.73 -4.77 4.10
C ASP A 21 29.41 -4.29 5.39
N ARG A 22 30.07 -3.12 5.38
CA ARG A 22 30.79 -2.57 6.55
C ARG A 22 30.09 -1.43 7.29
N GLU A 23 28.81 -1.18 7.03
CA GLU A 23 27.98 -0.40 7.95
C GLU A 23 27.28 -1.32 8.94
N VAL A 24 27.94 -1.45 10.08
CA VAL A 24 27.45 -2.00 11.33
C VAL A 24 26.01 -1.54 11.56
N LEU A 25 25.07 -2.48 11.46
CA LEU A 25 23.73 -2.41 12.03
C LEU A 25 23.84 -2.08 13.53
N LYS A 26 23.96 -0.79 13.84
CA LYS A 26 23.57 -0.25 15.15
C LYS A 26 22.05 -0.21 15.12
N VAL A 27 21.45 -1.38 15.40
CA VAL A 27 20.06 -1.45 15.82
C VAL A 27 19.99 -0.75 17.17
N SER A 28 19.70 0.54 17.12
CA SER A 28 19.23 1.27 18.29
C SER A 28 17.88 0.64 18.64
N CYS A 29 17.86 -0.31 19.58
CA CYS A 29 16.64 -0.76 20.23
C CYS A 29 16.06 0.45 20.96
N THR A 30 15.16 1.18 20.31
CA THR A 30 14.32 2.18 20.93
C THR A 30 13.26 1.47 21.76
N SER A 31 13.11 1.93 22.99
CA SER A 31 12.35 1.38 24.13
C SER A 31 10.82 1.36 23.93
N GLU A 32 10.34 0.80 22.83
CA GLU A 32 8.92 0.73 22.49
C GLU A 32 8.36 -0.71 22.58
N GLU A 33 9.22 -1.70 22.85
CA GLU A 33 8.84 -3.10 23.11
C GLU A 33 8.39 -3.35 24.57
N ASP A 34 8.50 -2.34 25.45
CA ASP A 34 8.21 -2.50 26.89
C ASP A 34 6.71 -2.38 27.22
N GLU A 35 5.89 -1.71 26.40
CA GLU A 35 4.48 -1.43 26.76
C GLU A 35 3.56 -2.65 26.61
N ASP A 36 3.76 -3.47 25.57
CA ASP A 36 2.94 -4.65 25.31
C ASP A 36 3.19 -5.76 26.34
N MET A 37 4.44 -5.97 26.73
CA MET A 37 4.78 -6.93 27.78
C MET A 37 4.18 -6.48 29.12
N VAL A 38 4.19 -5.18 29.41
CA VAL A 38 3.62 -4.62 30.66
C VAL A 38 2.13 -4.90 30.80
N PHE A 39 1.34 -4.81 29.73
CA PHE A 39 -0.11 -5.07 29.79
C PHE A 39 -0.41 -6.51 30.22
N TRP A 40 0.33 -7.49 29.70
CA TRP A 40 0.07 -8.91 29.94
C TRP A 40 0.43 -9.29 31.36
N PHE A 41 1.54 -8.76 31.86
CA PHE A 41 1.95 -8.89 33.26
C PHE A 41 0.94 -8.25 34.21
N TRP A 42 0.43 -7.05 33.90
CA TRP A 42 -0.60 -6.40 34.71
C TRP A 42 -1.92 -7.16 34.74
N LEU A 43 -2.34 -7.70 33.61
CA LEU A 43 -3.57 -8.50 33.54
C LEU A 43 -3.41 -9.83 34.28
N ALA A 44 -2.30 -10.53 34.08
CA ALA A 44 -1.99 -11.78 34.78
C ALA A 44 -1.91 -11.56 36.30
N TYR A 45 -1.36 -10.44 36.73
CA TYR A 45 -1.32 -10.03 38.14
C TYR A 45 -2.71 -9.69 38.69
N SER A 46 -3.52 -8.97 37.92
CA SER A 46 -4.89 -8.60 38.31
C SER A 46 -5.78 -9.83 38.45
N LEU A 47 -5.73 -10.75 37.49
CA LEU A 47 -6.44 -12.02 37.54
C LEU A 47 -5.91 -12.93 38.65
N HIS A 48 -4.60 -12.95 38.89
CA HIS A 48 -4.02 -13.66 40.04
C HIS A 48 -4.58 -13.14 41.36
N ILE A 49 -4.63 -11.83 41.57
CA ILE A 49 -5.20 -11.26 42.81
C ILE A 49 -6.69 -11.61 42.93
N LEU A 50 -7.43 -11.54 41.84
CA LEU A 50 -8.87 -11.77 41.83
C LEU A 50 -9.25 -13.24 42.03
N LEU A 51 -8.50 -14.16 41.42
CA LEU A 51 -8.85 -15.58 41.29
C LEU A 51 -7.98 -16.51 42.13
N ARG A 52 -7.01 -16.00 42.90
CA ARG A 52 -6.25 -16.84 43.83
C ARG A 52 -7.14 -17.36 44.96
N PRO A 53 -6.91 -18.59 45.43
CA PRO A 53 -7.52 -19.07 46.67
C PRO A 53 -6.98 -18.28 47.86
N THR A 54 -7.88 -17.91 48.77
CA THR A 54 -7.57 -17.25 50.05
C THR A 54 -7.43 -18.25 51.20
N THR A 55 -8.00 -19.44 51.02
CA THR A 55 -7.97 -20.53 52.00
C THR A 55 -6.88 -21.55 51.67
N LYS A 56 -6.34 -22.21 52.72
CA LYS A 56 -5.42 -23.34 52.52
C LYS A 56 -6.21 -24.53 51.98
N TYR A 57 -5.65 -25.19 50.97
CA TYR A 57 -6.24 -26.37 50.35
C TYR A 57 -5.20 -27.49 50.24
N SER A 58 -5.68 -28.72 50.03
CA SER A 58 -4.87 -29.92 49.78
C SER A 58 -5.59 -30.74 48.71
N TYR A 59 -4.84 -31.30 47.76
CA TYR A 59 -5.41 -32.17 46.71
C TYR A 59 -5.83 -33.55 47.23
N ASN A 60 -5.30 -33.97 48.37
CA ASN A 60 -5.58 -35.30 48.91
C ASN A 60 -6.87 -35.37 49.73
N GLN A 61 -7.46 -34.23 50.08
CA GLN A 61 -8.65 -34.16 50.92
C GLN A 61 -9.60 -33.05 50.48
N PRO A 62 -10.91 -33.35 50.30
CA PRO A 62 -11.89 -32.36 49.89
C PRO A 62 -12.03 -31.24 50.92
N SER A 63 -12.07 -30.00 50.44
CA SER A 63 -12.19 -28.81 51.27
C SER A 63 -13.29 -27.89 50.74
N TYR A 64 -14.50 -28.06 51.29
CA TYR A 64 -15.67 -27.24 50.94
C TYR A 64 -15.67 -25.95 51.76
N THR A 65 -14.83 -25.01 51.35
CA THR A 65 -14.75 -23.68 51.98
C THR A 65 -15.72 -22.71 51.31
N LYS A 66 -15.99 -21.56 51.95
CA LYS A 66 -16.75 -20.47 51.32
C LYS A 66 -15.96 -19.72 50.23
N ASP A 67 -14.70 -20.11 50.02
CA ASP A 67 -13.81 -19.50 49.05
C ASP A 67 -14.12 -20.02 47.65
N ILE A 68 -14.71 -19.16 46.81
CA ILE A 68 -15.14 -19.50 45.45
C ILE A 68 -13.95 -19.93 44.57
N ASN A 69 -12.75 -19.47 44.89
CA ASN A 69 -11.54 -19.74 44.12
C ASN A 69 -10.78 -21.01 44.58
N ASN A 70 -11.30 -21.72 45.57
CA ASN A 70 -10.72 -22.97 46.03
C ASN A 70 -10.87 -24.05 44.94
N HIS A 71 -9.80 -24.81 44.68
CA HIS A 71 -9.75 -25.87 43.68
C HIS A 71 -10.94 -26.85 43.78
N TRP A 72 -11.34 -27.23 45.00
CA TRP A 72 -12.47 -28.15 45.23
C TRP A 72 -13.85 -27.57 44.88
N ASN A 73 -13.97 -26.25 44.78
CA ASN A 73 -15.22 -25.57 44.41
C ASN A 73 -15.32 -25.29 42.91
N LEU A 74 -14.23 -25.49 42.16
CA LEU A 74 -14.14 -25.20 40.72
C LEU A 74 -14.30 -26.46 39.86
N VAL A 75 -14.08 -27.63 40.43
CA VAL A 75 -14.20 -28.93 39.74
C VAL A 75 -15.65 -29.31 39.43
N SER A 76 -15.82 -30.12 38.38
CA SER A 76 -17.12 -30.62 37.99
C SER A 76 -17.71 -31.56 39.04
N THR A 77 -19.01 -31.38 39.32
CA THR A 77 -19.79 -32.30 40.16
C THR A 77 -20.83 -33.01 39.30
N TYR A 78 -20.75 -34.34 39.25
CA TYR A 78 -21.64 -35.19 38.48
C TYR A 78 -22.74 -35.75 39.38
N GLN A 79 -23.99 -35.47 39.03
CA GLN A 79 -25.15 -36.03 39.73
C GLN A 79 -25.63 -37.29 39.02
N PHE A 80 -26.03 -38.30 39.79
CA PHE A 80 -26.62 -39.50 39.22
C PHE A 80 -28.09 -39.22 38.84
N ILE A 81 -28.44 -39.51 37.59
CA ILE A 81 -29.82 -39.43 37.10
C ILE A 81 -30.30 -40.86 36.92
N SER A 82 -31.27 -41.26 37.75
CA SER A 82 -31.91 -42.56 37.66
C SER A 82 -32.66 -42.72 36.33
N SER A 83 -32.95 -43.96 35.93
CA SER A 83 -33.70 -44.26 34.70
C SER A 83 -35.12 -43.65 34.65
N ASN A 84 -35.65 -43.22 35.80
CA ASN A 84 -36.94 -42.54 35.93
C ASN A 84 -36.82 -41.01 35.89
N GLY A 85 -35.65 -40.47 35.54
CA GLY A 85 -35.40 -39.03 35.45
C GLY A 85 -35.26 -38.31 36.80
N THR A 86 -35.21 -39.06 37.91
CA THR A 86 -35.04 -38.49 39.24
C THR A 86 -33.56 -38.32 39.55
N VAL A 87 -33.16 -37.14 40.02
CA VAL A 87 -31.79 -36.86 40.47
C VAL A 87 -31.58 -37.53 41.82
N GLU A 88 -30.65 -38.47 41.89
CA GLU A 88 -30.27 -39.13 43.14
C GLU A 88 -29.41 -38.19 44.00
N GLY A 89 -29.51 -38.32 45.33
CA GLY A 89 -28.82 -37.44 46.27
C GLY A 89 -27.30 -37.65 46.37
N SER A 90 -26.76 -38.70 45.74
CA SER A 90 -25.33 -38.95 45.63
C SER A 90 -24.74 -38.20 44.43
N SER A 91 -23.53 -37.65 44.60
CA SER A 91 -22.77 -37.02 43.54
C SER A 91 -21.31 -37.48 43.54
N LEU A 92 -20.69 -37.49 42.36
CA LEU A 92 -19.26 -37.68 42.19
C LEU A 92 -18.61 -36.32 41.95
N VAL A 93 -17.48 -36.07 42.60
CA VAL A 93 -16.70 -34.84 42.44
C VAL A 93 -15.37 -35.21 41.81
N GLU A 94 -15.00 -34.48 40.76
CA GLU A 94 -13.69 -34.64 40.13
C GLU A 94 -12.56 -34.22 41.06
N ILE A 95 -11.42 -34.90 41.00
CA ILE A 95 -10.26 -34.56 41.84
C ILE A 95 -9.54 -33.38 41.19
N PRO A 96 -9.37 -32.25 41.90
CA PRO A 96 -8.67 -31.10 41.35
C PRO A 96 -7.18 -31.39 41.15
N ASP A 97 -6.61 -30.71 40.16
CA ASP A 97 -5.19 -30.68 39.85
C ASP A 97 -4.63 -29.25 39.89
N ASP A 98 -3.34 -29.10 39.57
CA ASP A 98 -2.66 -27.80 39.53
C ASP A 98 -3.23 -26.87 38.43
N ASN A 99 -3.88 -27.41 37.40
CA ASN A 99 -4.43 -26.64 36.29
C ASN A 99 -5.88 -26.18 36.54
N THR A 100 -6.57 -26.80 37.49
CA THR A 100 -7.97 -26.47 37.85
C THR A 100 -8.13 -25.00 38.21
N ASN A 101 -7.14 -24.41 38.89
CA ASN A 101 -7.03 -22.96 39.08
C ASN A 101 -5.62 -22.48 38.73
N MET A 102 -5.37 -22.23 37.45
CA MET A 102 -4.11 -21.67 36.97
C MET A 102 -3.77 -20.29 37.56
N PHE A 103 -4.72 -19.59 38.20
CA PHE A 103 -4.47 -18.30 38.84
C PHE A 103 -4.02 -18.43 40.31
N ALA A 104 -3.89 -19.66 40.84
CA ALA A 104 -3.43 -19.89 42.20
C ALA A 104 -1.97 -19.45 42.42
N GLN A 105 -1.12 -19.58 41.40
CA GLN A 105 0.25 -19.06 41.39
C GLN A 105 0.40 -17.99 40.31
N PHE A 106 1.32 -17.04 40.53
CA PHE A 106 1.58 -15.97 39.58
C PHE A 106 2.26 -16.47 38.29
N SER A 107 3.12 -17.49 38.39
CA SER A 107 3.78 -18.09 37.21
C SER A 107 2.77 -18.73 36.27
N THR A 108 1.82 -19.50 36.81
CA THR A 108 0.76 -20.16 36.05
C THR A 108 -0.29 -19.17 35.56
N SER A 109 -0.52 -18.04 36.25
CA SER A 109 -1.44 -17.00 35.77
C SER A 109 -0.92 -16.32 34.51
N LEU A 110 0.41 -16.14 34.39
CA LEU A 110 1.02 -15.63 33.17
C LEU A 110 0.80 -16.59 31.98
N LEU A 111 0.92 -17.89 32.23
CA LEU A 111 0.65 -18.92 31.23
C LEU A 111 -0.84 -18.95 30.84
N ALA A 112 -1.74 -18.78 31.80
CA ALA A 112 -3.18 -18.67 31.53
C ALA A 112 -3.51 -17.49 30.62
N VAL A 113 -2.93 -16.31 30.87
CA VAL A 113 -3.11 -15.14 29.99
C VAL A 113 -2.55 -15.41 28.58
N TYR A 114 -1.40 -16.09 28.47
CA TYR A 114 -0.87 -16.53 27.19
C TYR A 114 -1.85 -17.45 26.43
N PHE A 115 -2.46 -18.43 27.09
CA PHE A 115 -3.49 -19.25 26.45
C PHE A 115 -4.71 -18.43 26.01
N MET A 116 -5.15 -17.50 26.85
CA MET A 116 -6.23 -16.57 26.50
C MET A 116 -5.90 -15.69 25.28
N LEU A 117 -4.64 -15.32 25.07
CA LEU A 117 -4.20 -14.58 23.87
C LEU A 117 -4.31 -15.41 22.59
N THR A 118 -4.02 -16.71 22.69
CA THR A 118 -4.19 -17.65 21.57
C THR A 118 -5.67 -18.00 21.32
N GLY A 119 -6.58 -17.52 22.16
CA GLY A 119 -8.02 -17.74 22.06
C GLY A 119 -8.54 -18.90 22.91
N ASP A 120 -7.69 -19.55 23.70
CA ASP A 120 -8.13 -20.60 24.63
C ASP A 120 -8.66 -19.98 25.94
N SER A 121 -9.94 -20.22 26.21
CA SER A 121 -10.64 -19.71 27.40
C SER A 121 -10.77 -20.76 28.51
N SER A 122 -10.17 -21.94 28.35
CA SER A 122 -10.17 -23.03 29.33
C SER A 122 -9.78 -22.54 30.73
N ALA A 123 -8.75 -21.70 30.81
CA ALA A 123 -8.22 -21.17 32.06
C ALA A 123 -9.23 -20.36 32.90
N VAL A 124 -10.24 -19.71 32.29
CA VAL A 124 -11.28 -18.92 33.00
C VAL A 124 -12.65 -19.57 32.98
N SER A 125 -12.80 -20.71 32.29
CA SER A 125 -14.07 -21.41 32.10
C SER A 125 -14.63 -22.04 33.38
N SER A 126 -13.78 -22.29 34.39
CA SER A 126 -14.19 -22.88 35.68
C SER A 126 -15.12 -21.99 36.51
N TRP A 127 -15.18 -20.68 36.22
CA TRP A 127 -16.02 -19.74 36.95
C TRP A 127 -17.35 -19.47 36.25
N GLY A 128 -18.44 -19.53 37.01
CA GLY A 128 -19.74 -19.07 36.54
C GLY A 128 -19.78 -17.56 36.31
N TYR A 129 -19.94 -17.13 35.05
CA TYR A 129 -19.92 -15.71 34.66
C TYR A 129 -21.04 -14.86 35.25
N LYS A 130 -22.21 -15.47 35.53
CA LYS A 130 -23.40 -14.77 36.03
C LYS A 130 -23.13 -14.00 37.34
N ASN A 131 -22.30 -14.58 38.22
CA ASN A 131 -22.08 -14.05 39.57
C ASN A 131 -20.76 -13.26 39.68
N ASN A 132 -19.90 -13.31 38.66
CA ASN A 132 -18.55 -12.76 38.68
C ASN A 132 -18.39 -11.62 37.66
N TRP A 133 -19.11 -10.52 37.87
CA TRP A 133 -19.10 -9.39 36.92
C TRP A 133 -17.72 -8.78 36.69
N MET A 134 -16.86 -8.72 37.72
CA MET A 134 -15.50 -8.21 37.58
C MET A 134 -14.66 -9.08 36.63
N LEU A 135 -14.76 -10.41 36.74
CA LEU A 135 -14.07 -11.34 35.85
C LEU A 135 -14.54 -11.17 34.41
N VAL A 136 -15.86 -11.13 34.20
CA VAL A 136 -16.45 -10.92 32.87
C VAL A 136 -15.97 -9.62 32.25
N PHE A 137 -15.97 -8.53 33.03
CA PHE A 137 -15.48 -7.23 32.59
C PHE A 137 -14.00 -7.27 32.16
N LEU A 138 -13.14 -7.93 32.94
CA LEU A 138 -11.72 -8.11 32.59
C LEU A 138 -11.53 -8.92 31.31
N ILE A 139 -12.27 -10.04 31.15
CA ILE A 139 -12.20 -10.88 29.94
C ILE A 139 -12.64 -10.10 28.70
N VAL A 140 -13.72 -9.31 28.82
CA VAL A 140 -14.23 -8.49 27.70
C VAL A 140 -13.25 -7.40 27.29
N ILE A 141 -12.67 -6.66 28.25
CA ILE A 141 -11.65 -5.65 27.92
C ILE A 141 -10.43 -6.30 27.26
N PHE A 142 -9.98 -7.41 27.82
CA PHE A 142 -8.85 -8.14 27.29
C PHE A 142 -9.10 -8.62 25.85
N SER A 143 -10.28 -9.18 25.56
CA SER A 143 -10.59 -9.65 24.20
C SER A 143 -10.66 -8.51 23.20
N PHE A 144 -11.20 -7.35 23.58
CA PHE A 144 -11.18 -6.15 22.74
C PHE A 144 -9.75 -5.67 22.48
N PHE A 145 -8.90 -5.63 23.52
CA PHE A 145 -7.51 -5.22 23.39
C PHE A 145 -6.72 -6.16 22.47
N THR A 146 -6.82 -7.47 22.66
CA THR A 146 -6.07 -8.43 21.85
C THR A 146 -6.52 -8.44 20.39
N THR A 147 -7.83 -8.43 20.14
CA THR A 147 -8.37 -8.50 18.78
C THR A 147 -8.27 -7.19 18.01
N ILE A 148 -8.57 -6.05 18.64
CA ILE A 148 -8.59 -4.75 17.95
C ILE A 148 -7.22 -4.10 17.94
N TYR A 149 -6.50 -4.12 19.06
CA TYR A 149 -5.23 -3.42 19.17
C TYR A 149 -4.07 -4.31 18.70
N LEU A 150 -3.80 -5.43 19.39
CA LEU A 150 -2.58 -6.21 19.12
C LEU A 150 -2.58 -6.88 17.74
N LEU A 151 -3.64 -7.59 17.35
CA LEU A 151 -3.64 -8.30 16.07
C LEU A 151 -3.60 -7.32 14.89
N ASN A 152 -4.36 -6.23 14.93
CA ASN A 152 -4.36 -5.24 13.85
C ASN A 152 -3.04 -4.46 13.77
N LEU A 153 -2.45 -4.10 14.92
CA LEU A 153 -1.13 -3.48 14.98
C LEU A 153 -0.06 -4.43 14.39
N PHE A 154 -0.08 -5.70 14.82
CA PHE A 154 0.85 -6.71 14.33
C PHE A 154 0.74 -6.90 12.82
N ILE A 155 -0.48 -7.02 12.29
CA ILE A 155 -0.71 -7.14 10.83
C ILE A 155 -0.21 -5.89 10.09
N SER A 156 -0.42 -4.69 10.65
CA SER A 156 0.04 -3.43 10.06
C SER A 156 1.57 -3.33 10.02
N LEU A 157 2.24 -3.59 11.14
CA LEU A 157 3.70 -3.58 11.24
C LEU A 157 4.33 -4.64 10.35
N LEU A 158 3.78 -5.86 10.36
CA LEU A 158 4.23 -6.95 9.51
C LEU A 158 4.04 -6.60 8.03
N GLY A 159 2.89 -6.04 7.65
CA GLY A 159 2.63 -5.58 6.29
C GLY A 159 3.64 -4.53 5.83
N ASN A 160 3.97 -3.56 6.68
CA ASN A 160 4.97 -2.54 6.37
C ASN A 160 6.38 -3.14 6.21
N ALA A 161 6.77 -4.04 7.12
CA ALA A 161 8.05 -4.74 7.06
C ALA A 161 8.18 -5.61 5.80
N ILE A 162 7.11 -6.29 5.40
CA ILE A 162 7.04 -7.06 4.16
C ILE A 162 7.17 -6.14 2.95
N ASN A 163 6.44 -5.03 2.90
CA ASN A 163 6.52 -4.09 1.79
C ASN A 163 7.93 -3.52 1.60
N LYS A 164 8.66 -3.25 2.70
CA LYS A 164 10.04 -2.78 2.64
C LYS A 164 11.03 -3.86 2.17
N LYS A 165 10.79 -5.13 2.50
CA LYS A 165 11.68 -6.26 2.18
C LYS A 165 11.32 -7.02 0.90
N ASN A 166 10.11 -6.82 0.36
CA ASN A 166 9.68 -7.38 -0.91
C ASN A 166 10.32 -6.63 -2.09
N ASN A 167 11.66 -6.62 -2.10
CA ASN A 167 12.46 -6.01 -3.14
C ASN A 167 13.05 -7.12 -4.03
N GLU A 168 12.66 -7.13 -5.30
CA GLU A 168 13.20 -8.01 -6.33
C GLU A 168 14.74 -7.93 -6.40
N GLU A 169 15.32 -6.76 -6.16
CA GLU A 169 16.77 -6.56 -6.13
C GLU A 169 17.44 -7.35 -5.00
N SER A 170 16.83 -7.40 -3.81
CA SER A 170 17.34 -8.18 -2.68
C SER A 170 17.28 -9.68 -2.96
N PHE A 171 16.23 -10.13 -3.66
CA PHE A 171 16.12 -11.51 -4.12
C PHE A 171 17.20 -11.86 -5.15
N LEU A 172 17.43 -10.99 -6.13
CA LEU A 172 18.49 -11.17 -7.13
C LEU A 172 19.88 -11.14 -6.51
N LYS A 173 20.13 -10.25 -5.53
CA LYS A 173 21.39 -10.21 -4.77
C LYS A 173 21.65 -11.54 -4.07
N LEU A 174 20.67 -12.05 -3.33
CA LEU A 174 20.78 -13.35 -2.64
C LEU A 174 21.03 -14.49 -3.64
N LYS A 175 20.34 -14.48 -4.79
CA LYS A 175 20.53 -15.49 -5.85
C LYS A 175 21.96 -15.44 -6.41
N CYS A 176 22.52 -14.25 -6.62
CA CYS A 176 23.90 -14.07 -7.07
C CYS A 176 24.92 -14.53 -6.02
N GLU A 177 24.69 -14.23 -4.74
CA GLU A 177 25.54 -14.70 -3.64
C GLU A 177 25.59 -16.23 -3.61
N ILE A 178 24.42 -16.88 -3.59
CA ILE A 178 24.33 -18.36 -3.62
C ILE A 178 25.02 -18.92 -4.87
N LEU A 179 24.81 -18.31 -6.04
CA LEU A 179 25.45 -18.78 -7.28
C LEU A 179 26.98 -18.64 -7.22
N SER A 180 27.48 -17.56 -6.62
CA SER A 180 28.91 -17.33 -6.44
C SER A 180 29.54 -18.34 -5.47
N GLU A 181 28.84 -18.71 -4.40
CA GLU A 181 29.28 -19.74 -3.46
C GLU A 181 29.33 -21.12 -4.11
N ILE A 182 28.30 -21.47 -4.89
CA ILE A 182 28.27 -22.71 -5.65
C ILE A 182 29.43 -22.72 -6.66
N GLU A 183 29.70 -21.60 -7.33
CA GLU A 183 30.83 -21.53 -8.26
C GLU A 183 32.17 -21.71 -7.58
N LEU A 184 32.38 -21.05 -6.45
CA LEU A 184 33.67 -21.03 -5.77
C LEU A 184 33.96 -22.35 -5.05
N PHE A 185 32.98 -22.90 -4.34
CA PHE A 185 33.19 -24.02 -3.41
C PHE A 185 32.68 -25.36 -3.93
N TRP A 186 31.68 -25.39 -4.82
CA TRP A 186 30.98 -26.64 -5.18
C TRP A 186 31.24 -27.12 -6.61
N MET A 187 31.81 -26.27 -7.48
CA MET A 187 32.15 -26.65 -8.84
C MET A 187 33.63 -27.02 -9.02
N LEU A 188 33.87 -28.08 -9.79
CA LEU A 188 35.22 -28.51 -10.16
C LEU A 188 35.82 -27.59 -11.24
N PRO A 189 37.16 -27.42 -11.30
CA PRO A 189 37.81 -26.52 -12.25
C PRO A 189 37.46 -26.80 -13.72
N TYR A 190 37.16 -28.05 -14.09
CA TYR A 190 36.76 -28.39 -15.46
C TYR A 190 35.32 -27.97 -15.78
N GLN A 191 34.41 -27.95 -14.80
CA GLN A 191 33.01 -27.53 -14.98
C GLN A 191 32.93 -26.03 -15.21
N ARG A 192 33.72 -25.24 -14.46
CA ARG A 192 33.81 -23.78 -14.62
C ARG A 192 34.36 -23.35 -15.99
N ARG A 193 35.17 -24.19 -16.63
CA ARG A 193 35.75 -23.92 -17.96
C ARG A 193 34.87 -24.42 -19.11
N LYS A 194 33.71 -25.03 -18.85
CA LYS A 194 32.79 -25.42 -19.91
C LYS A 194 32.10 -24.20 -20.50
N LYS A 195 32.44 -23.87 -21.74
CA LYS A 195 31.81 -22.81 -22.54
C LYS A 195 30.29 -22.90 -22.62
N ASN A 196 29.73 -24.11 -22.57
CA ASN A 196 28.29 -24.33 -22.67
C ASN A 196 27.53 -23.92 -21.39
N TRP A 197 28.22 -23.86 -20.24
CA TRP A 197 27.64 -23.45 -18.95
C TRP A 197 28.07 -22.03 -18.59
N PHE A 198 29.30 -21.65 -18.94
CA PHE A 198 29.89 -20.33 -18.73
C PHE A 198 30.31 -19.73 -20.08
N PRO A 199 29.39 -19.03 -20.78
CA PRO A 199 29.71 -18.38 -22.04
C PRO A 199 30.72 -17.24 -21.80
N TYR A 200 31.60 -17.02 -22.79
CA TYR A 200 32.60 -15.93 -22.73
C TYR A 200 31.99 -14.54 -22.85
N ILE A 201 30.79 -14.43 -23.45
CA ILE A 201 30.11 -13.17 -23.71
C ILE A 201 28.64 -13.37 -23.34
N LEU A 202 28.12 -12.46 -22.50
CA LEU A 202 26.71 -12.33 -22.16
C LEU A 202 26.17 -11.11 -22.89
N TYR A 203 25.27 -11.32 -23.85
CA TYR A 203 24.56 -10.23 -24.53
C TYR A 203 23.25 -10.00 -23.82
N TYR A 204 23.01 -8.76 -23.39
CA TYR A 204 21.72 -8.31 -22.87
C TYR A 204 21.16 -7.25 -23.82
N GLU A 205 19.99 -7.52 -24.38
CA GLU A 205 19.29 -6.57 -25.23
C GLU A 205 18.42 -5.68 -24.34
N ALA A 206 18.62 -4.36 -24.44
CA ALA A 206 17.86 -3.38 -23.69
C ALA A 206 17.37 -2.28 -24.63
N SER A 207 16.16 -1.77 -24.37
CA SER A 207 15.61 -0.62 -25.08
C SER A 207 16.47 0.63 -24.82
N VAL A 208 16.73 1.41 -25.86
CA VAL A 208 17.46 2.70 -25.75
C VAL A 208 16.75 3.65 -24.77
N ASN A 209 15.42 3.63 -24.73
CA ASN A 209 14.64 4.48 -23.84
C ASN A 209 14.75 4.04 -22.38
N GLU A 210 14.74 2.73 -22.13
CA GLU A 210 14.93 2.18 -20.79
C GLU A 210 16.33 2.47 -20.28
N LEU A 211 17.35 2.26 -21.12
CA LEU A 211 18.74 2.56 -20.82
C LEU A 211 18.92 4.04 -20.42
N LYS A 212 18.35 4.98 -21.20
CA LYS A 212 18.37 6.41 -20.88
C LYS A 212 17.73 6.71 -19.52
N LYS A 213 16.62 6.05 -19.18
CA LYS A 213 15.93 6.21 -17.89
C LYS A 213 16.83 5.75 -16.73
N TYR A 214 17.41 4.55 -16.84
CA TYR A 214 18.33 4.02 -15.82
C TYR A 214 19.55 4.91 -15.62
N ILE A 215 20.20 5.36 -16.70
CA ILE A 215 21.39 6.20 -16.56
C ILE A 215 21.06 7.55 -15.94
N ASN A 216 19.91 8.15 -16.27
CA ASN A 216 19.49 9.40 -15.63
C ASN A 216 19.22 9.24 -14.13
N ASN A 217 18.69 8.10 -13.69
CA ASN A 217 18.53 7.80 -12.26
C ASN A 217 19.89 7.59 -11.56
N ILE A 218 20.86 6.99 -12.27
CA ILE A 218 22.20 6.71 -11.73
C ILE A 218 23.10 7.96 -11.70
N LYS A 219 22.82 8.98 -12.52
CA LYS A 219 23.62 10.23 -12.53
C LYS A 219 23.69 10.92 -11.17
N ASP A 220 22.67 10.73 -10.34
CA ASP A 220 22.61 11.29 -8.99
C ASP A 220 23.53 10.52 -8.02
N ASP A 221 23.92 9.28 -8.34
CA ASP A 221 24.86 8.44 -7.60
C ASP A 221 26.27 8.47 -8.26
N GLU A 222 27.12 9.37 -7.76
CA GLU A 222 28.46 9.64 -8.30
C GLU A 222 29.37 8.40 -8.38
N GLU A 223 29.23 7.48 -7.44
CA GLU A 223 30.09 6.30 -7.33
C GLU A 223 29.82 5.30 -8.47
N ILE A 224 28.55 4.95 -8.70
CA ILE A 224 28.16 4.02 -9.76
C ILE A 224 28.39 4.64 -11.14
N PHE A 225 28.08 5.93 -11.30
CA PHE A 225 28.24 6.63 -12.57
C PHE A 225 29.72 6.67 -13.03
N LYS A 226 30.67 6.74 -12.10
CA LYS A 226 32.11 6.72 -12.41
C LYS A 226 32.53 5.41 -13.07
N HIS A 227 31.99 4.28 -12.63
CA HIS A 227 32.33 2.93 -13.10
C HIS A 227 31.67 2.53 -14.42
N LEU A 228 30.68 3.28 -14.92
CA LEU A 228 30.05 3.01 -16.22
C LEU A 228 31.05 3.13 -17.39
N LEU A 229 30.90 2.26 -18.38
CA LEU A 229 31.72 2.29 -19.60
C LEU A 229 31.55 3.64 -20.34
N PRO A 230 32.64 4.19 -20.91
CA PRO A 230 32.60 5.45 -21.67
C PRO A 230 31.56 5.46 -22.80
N ALA A 231 31.40 4.32 -23.48
CA ALA A 231 30.42 4.14 -24.55
C ALA A 231 28.98 4.39 -24.06
N ILE A 232 28.65 3.94 -22.85
CA ILE A 232 27.30 4.10 -22.25
C ILE A 232 27.04 5.56 -21.88
N LYS A 233 28.06 6.29 -21.42
CA LYS A 233 27.96 7.73 -21.08
C LYS A 233 27.62 8.58 -22.30
N GLN A 234 28.23 8.27 -23.46
CA GLN A 234 27.95 8.98 -24.71
C GLN A 234 26.50 8.83 -25.18
N PHE A 235 25.84 7.69 -24.92
CA PHE A 235 24.45 7.47 -25.34
C PHE A 235 23.44 8.42 -24.68
N VAL A 236 23.75 8.97 -23.51
CA VAL A 236 22.86 9.91 -22.81
C VAL A 236 22.94 11.32 -23.36
N GLU A 237 24.09 11.69 -23.93
CA GLU A 237 24.31 13.00 -24.55
C GLU A 237 23.64 13.14 -25.92
N ILE A 238 23.22 12.01 -26.51
CA ILE A 238 22.44 12.00 -27.75
C ILE A 238 21.03 12.53 -27.45
N LYS A 239 20.88 13.86 -27.58
CA LYS A 239 19.59 14.56 -27.55
C LYS A 239 18.58 13.87 -28.46
N ASP A 240 17.36 13.69 -27.97
CA ASP A 240 16.22 13.30 -28.82
C ASP A 240 15.88 14.45 -29.76
N ASN A 241 16.59 14.52 -30.90
CA ASN A 241 16.31 15.45 -31.99
C ASN A 241 14.84 15.33 -32.46
N SER A 242 14.20 14.18 -32.23
CA SER A 242 12.77 13.92 -32.42
C SER A 242 11.84 14.95 -31.75
N LYS A 243 12.12 15.32 -30.48
CA LYS A 243 11.22 16.21 -29.72
C LYS A 243 11.37 17.67 -30.15
N GLU A 244 12.59 18.08 -30.46
CA GLU A 244 12.88 19.39 -31.06
C GLU A 244 12.19 19.53 -32.42
N ILE A 245 12.37 18.56 -33.32
CA ILE A 245 11.74 18.55 -34.65
C ILE A 245 10.21 18.64 -34.56
N LYS A 246 9.59 17.89 -33.63
CA LYS A 246 8.13 17.92 -33.43
C LYS A 246 7.62 19.28 -32.98
N ASN A 247 8.34 19.97 -32.10
CA ASN A 247 7.97 21.30 -31.62
C ASN A 247 8.14 22.35 -32.71
N THR A 248 9.20 22.27 -33.51
CA THR A 248 9.41 23.17 -34.65
C THR A 248 8.32 23.00 -35.71
N ILE A 249 7.95 21.77 -36.03
CA ILE A 249 6.86 21.48 -36.99
C ILE A 249 5.52 22.01 -36.46
N LYS A 250 5.22 21.81 -35.16
CA LYS A 250 3.98 22.30 -34.57
C LYS A 250 3.89 23.83 -34.62
N ALA A 251 4.98 24.52 -34.26
CA ALA A 251 5.03 25.98 -34.31
C ALA A 251 4.81 26.52 -35.74
N GLN A 252 5.41 25.88 -36.75
CA GLN A 252 5.21 26.25 -38.16
C GLN A 252 3.78 26.02 -38.65
N ILE A 253 3.13 24.92 -38.22
CA ILE A 253 1.73 24.64 -38.57
C ILE A 253 0.79 25.66 -37.91
N ASP A 254 1.00 25.98 -36.64
CA ASP A 254 0.18 26.93 -35.89
C ASP A 254 0.28 28.35 -36.49
N GLU A 255 1.49 28.78 -36.87
CA GLU A 255 1.71 30.07 -37.55
C GLU A 255 1.06 30.10 -38.94
N SER A 256 1.23 29.05 -39.74
CA SER A 256 0.66 28.95 -41.08
C SER A 256 -0.87 28.93 -41.06
N LEU A 257 -1.49 28.26 -40.07
CA LEU A 257 -2.94 28.20 -39.93
C LEU A 257 -3.54 29.54 -39.49
N ASN A 258 -2.92 30.22 -38.51
CA ASN A 258 -3.42 31.51 -38.02
C ASN A 258 -3.37 32.60 -39.10
N ASN A 259 -2.27 32.68 -39.86
CA ASN A 259 -2.10 33.74 -40.85
C ASN A 259 -3.01 33.54 -42.08
N SER A 260 -3.23 32.30 -42.52
CA SER A 260 -4.08 32.01 -43.68
C SER A 260 -5.57 32.07 -43.39
N THR A 261 -6.03 31.65 -42.21
CA THR A 261 -7.47 31.52 -41.92
C THR A 261 -8.07 32.84 -41.47
N LYS A 262 -7.38 33.59 -40.60
CA LYS A 262 -7.87 34.88 -40.09
C LYS A 262 -8.01 35.91 -41.21
N THR A 263 -7.02 36.02 -42.09
CA THR A 263 -7.03 37.00 -43.20
C THR A 263 -8.14 36.71 -44.22
N LYS A 264 -8.31 35.45 -44.62
CA LYS A 264 -9.37 35.05 -45.56
C LYS A 264 -10.77 35.20 -44.99
N ILE A 265 -10.96 34.89 -43.71
CA ILE A 265 -12.27 35.05 -43.04
C ILE A 265 -12.61 36.53 -42.88
N ASP A 266 -11.65 37.36 -42.49
CA ASP A 266 -11.88 38.80 -42.29
C ASP A 266 -12.25 39.51 -43.61
N GLU A 267 -11.57 39.20 -44.73
CA GLU A 267 -11.94 39.74 -46.05
C GLU A 267 -13.31 39.24 -46.51
N SER A 268 -13.55 37.92 -46.43
CA SER A 268 -14.81 37.34 -46.89
C SER A 268 -16.01 37.82 -46.06
N LEU A 269 -15.89 37.95 -44.74
CA LEU A 269 -16.98 38.45 -43.90
C LEU A 269 -17.28 39.92 -44.17
N LYS A 270 -16.24 40.73 -44.43
CA LYS A 270 -16.39 42.16 -44.71
C LYS A 270 -17.15 42.41 -46.00
N ASP A 271 -16.85 41.64 -47.05
CA ASP A 271 -17.51 41.77 -48.34
C ASP A 271 -18.98 41.29 -48.29
N VAL A 272 -19.24 40.16 -47.61
CA VAL A 272 -20.60 39.62 -47.44
C VAL A 272 -21.49 40.56 -46.61
N LEU A 273 -20.98 41.07 -45.49
CA LEU A 273 -21.73 42.02 -44.64
C LEU A 273 -22.04 43.31 -45.40
N LYS A 274 -21.10 43.82 -46.19
CA LYS A 274 -21.31 45.03 -46.98
C LYS A 274 -22.39 44.84 -48.04
N ALA A 275 -22.37 43.73 -48.77
CA ALA A 275 -23.38 43.42 -49.79
C ALA A 275 -24.79 43.27 -49.20
N GLN A 276 -24.92 42.56 -48.06
CA GLN A 276 -26.23 42.36 -47.41
C GLN A 276 -26.83 43.67 -46.88
N ILE A 277 -26.00 44.55 -46.30
CA ILE A 277 -26.46 45.85 -45.81
C ILE A 277 -26.90 46.74 -46.97
N ASP A 278 -26.14 46.79 -48.07
CA ASP A 278 -26.47 47.62 -49.23
C ASP A 278 -27.79 47.18 -49.90
N GLU A 279 -28.03 45.88 -50.03
CA GLU A 279 -29.26 45.33 -50.61
C GLU A 279 -30.48 45.56 -49.71
N SER A 280 -30.34 45.26 -48.40
CA SER A 280 -31.43 45.45 -47.44
C SER A 280 -31.82 46.92 -47.27
N LEU A 281 -30.85 47.84 -47.23
CA LEU A 281 -31.15 49.28 -47.15
C LEU A 281 -31.87 49.78 -48.40
N LYS A 282 -31.47 49.29 -49.58
CA LYS A 282 -32.09 49.69 -50.86
C LYS A 282 -33.56 49.26 -50.92
N ASP A 283 -33.87 48.05 -50.49
CA ASP A 283 -35.25 47.54 -50.49
C ASP A 283 -36.14 48.26 -49.47
N ILE A 284 -35.62 48.50 -48.25
CA ILE A 284 -36.37 49.23 -47.21
C ILE A 284 -36.68 50.66 -47.66
N ILE A 285 -35.69 51.37 -48.21
CA ILE A 285 -35.88 52.75 -48.70
C ILE A 285 -36.92 52.78 -49.82
N LYS A 286 -36.88 51.80 -50.74
CA LYS A 286 -37.84 51.73 -51.85
C LYS A 286 -39.28 51.52 -51.35
N VAL A 287 -39.49 50.59 -50.43
CA VAL A 287 -40.83 50.33 -49.85
C VAL A 287 -41.36 51.55 -49.11
N GLN A 288 -40.53 52.21 -48.28
CA GLN A 288 -40.95 53.39 -47.53
C GLN A 288 -41.30 54.58 -48.44
N ILE A 289 -40.56 54.77 -49.53
CA ILE A 289 -40.86 55.82 -50.53
C ILE A 289 -42.18 55.50 -51.24
N ASP A 290 -42.37 54.26 -51.69
CA ASP A 290 -43.58 53.84 -52.40
C ASP A 290 -44.83 53.99 -51.52
N GLU A 291 -44.73 53.65 -50.23
CA GLU A 291 -45.83 53.76 -49.27
C GLU A 291 -46.13 55.22 -48.89
N ALA A 292 -45.09 56.05 -48.66
CA ALA A 292 -45.24 57.46 -48.35
C ALA A 292 -45.79 58.29 -49.52
N LEU A 293 -45.52 57.90 -50.76
CA LEU A 293 -46.00 58.59 -51.96
C LEU A 293 -47.37 58.12 -52.43
N LYS A 294 -47.86 56.94 -51.98
CA LYS A 294 -49.14 56.37 -52.41
C LYS A 294 -50.33 57.25 -52.10
N ASP A 295 -50.48 57.68 -50.85
CA ASP A 295 -51.60 58.53 -50.41
C ASP A 295 -51.61 59.92 -51.07
N PRO A 296 -50.47 60.65 -51.15
CA PRO A 296 -50.40 61.90 -51.90
C PRO A 296 -50.77 61.74 -53.37
N ILE A 297 -50.29 60.67 -54.03
CA ILE A 297 -50.56 60.40 -55.45
C ILE A 297 -52.04 60.07 -55.65
N ASP A 298 -52.63 59.20 -54.84
CA ASP A 298 -54.05 58.84 -54.94
C ASP A 298 -54.98 60.04 -54.69
N LYS A 299 -54.61 60.91 -53.74
CA LYS A 299 -55.34 62.16 -53.48
C LYS A 299 -55.21 63.16 -54.63
N PHE A 300 -54.03 63.26 -55.24
CA PHE A 300 -53.80 64.12 -56.40
C PHE A 300 -54.54 63.60 -57.64
N ASN A 301 -54.51 62.30 -57.90
CA ASN A 301 -55.23 61.67 -59.01
C ASN A 301 -56.75 61.88 -58.89
N LYS A 302 -57.33 61.74 -57.67
CA LYS A 302 -58.75 62.07 -57.42
C LYS A 302 -59.11 63.54 -57.67
N LEU A 303 -58.17 64.47 -57.51
CA LEU A 303 -58.38 65.88 -57.82
C LEU A 303 -58.30 66.18 -59.31
N ILE A 304 -57.53 65.38 -60.08
CA ILE A 304 -57.44 65.49 -61.54
C ILE A 304 -58.62 64.83 -62.23
N ASP A 305 -59.04 63.64 -61.80
CA ASP A 305 -60.08 62.83 -62.43
C ASP A 305 -61.50 63.34 -62.19
N ASN A 306 -61.65 64.38 -61.37
CA ASN A 306 -62.94 65.04 -61.16
C ASN A 306 -62.92 66.51 -61.64
N PRO A 307 -62.71 66.79 -62.94
CA PRO A 307 -62.98 68.09 -63.51
C PRO A 307 -64.49 68.21 -63.74
N LEU A 308 -65.14 69.05 -62.94
CA LEU A 308 -66.36 69.80 -63.27
C LEU A 308 -67.41 69.13 -64.16
N VAL A 309 -68.47 68.59 -63.55
CA VAL A 309 -69.86 68.72 -64.02
C VAL A 309 -70.69 68.81 -62.73
N LYS A 310 -71.26 69.94 -62.30
CA LYS A 310 -71.97 71.01 -62.99
C LYS A 310 -72.02 72.24 -62.10
#